data_AF-T1FDJ2-F1
#
_entry.id   AF-T1FDJ2-F1
#
_cell.length_a   1.000
_cell.length_b   1.000
_cell.length_c   1.000
_cell.angle_alpha   90.00
_cell.angle_beta   90.00
_cell.angle_gamma   90.00
#
_symmetry.space_group_name_H-M   'P 1'
#
loop_
_entity.id
_entity.type
_entity.pdbx_description
1 polymer ?
#
loop_
_entity_poly.entity_id
_entity_poly.type
_entity_poly.pdbx_seq_one_letter_code
_entity_poly.pdbx_strand_id
1 'polypeptide(L)'
;MLNNVKIGLGLLNIRSILSKYDNVYEVICDGLDILVLTETWHGSSNEIAVRRTMPPGYNFVDFVRPHDPFHGGLIIYFKRCFNFKLIRLPVLKTFETLDIKLKINGTHIVLLAVYRPGSALISSLFFQELVAVLEILSLLSNNVVLAGDFNVHVEKHMDPHSVSLCEIFGNFNLVNRINEPTHELGGVLDLIITSMSFPVFDIRVLPPGVFSDHGLVQACLSIDQVIRMKKKGWFDLGKT
;
A
#
# COMPACT_ATOMS: atom_id res chain seq x y z
N MET A 1 13.46 -25.35 -8.74
CA MET A 1 12.40 -24.36 -9.06
C MET A 1 12.19 -23.51 -7.82
N LEU A 2 12.36 -22.19 -7.93
CA LEU A 2 12.00 -21.28 -6.84
C LEU A 2 10.47 -21.30 -6.75
N ASN A 3 9.91 -21.76 -5.63
CA ASN A 3 8.47 -21.66 -5.40
C ASN A 3 8.20 -20.22 -4.97
N ASN A 4 7.76 -19.38 -5.90
CA ASN A 4 7.44 -17.99 -5.61
C ASN A 4 6.09 -17.89 -4.93
N VAL A 5 6.03 -17.13 -3.83
CA VAL A 5 4.77 -16.80 -3.16
C VAL A 5 4.17 -15.61 -3.86
N LYS A 6 2.93 -15.77 -4.35
CA LYS A 6 2.14 -14.71 -4.96
C LYS A 6 1.31 -14.02 -3.87
N ILE A 7 1.35 -12.69 -3.84
CA ILE A 7 0.60 -11.86 -2.89
C ILE A 7 -0.30 -10.91 -3.66
N GLY A 8 -1.62 -11.09 -3.56
CA GLY A 8 -2.61 -10.18 -4.11
C GLY A 8 -2.69 -8.90 -3.28
N LEU A 9 -2.44 -7.75 -3.91
CA LEU A 9 -2.54 -6.41 -3.35
C LEU A 9 -3.71 -5.68 -4.02
N GLY A 10 -4.60 -5.11 -3.21
CA GLY A 10 -5.62 -4.17 -3.65
C GLY A 10 -5.40 -2.77 -3.09
N LEU A 11 -5.84 -1.75 -3.83
CA LEU A 11 -5.91 -0.35 -3.44
C LEU A 11 -7.27 0.22 -3.86
N LEU A 12 -7.96 0.87 -2.92
CA LEU A 12 -9.24 1.53 -3.20
C LEU A 12 -9.41 2.77 -2.34
N ASN A 13 -9.58 3.93 -2.97
CA ASN A 13 -10.20 5.08 -2.32
C ASN A 13 -11.70 4.76 -2.14
N ILE A 14 -12.12 4.46 -0.90
CA ILE A 14 -13.47 3.93 -0.65
C ILE A 14 -14.52 5.02 -0.46
N ARG A 15 -14.11 6.27 -0.22
CA ARG A 15 -15.00 7.39 0.13
C ARG A 15 -16.06 6.97 1.16
N SER A 16 -15.59 6.75 2.38
CA SER A 16 -16.30 6.16 3.51
C SER A 16 -16.50 4.64 3.44
N ILE A 17 -15.97 3.95 4.45
CA ILE A 17 -16.23 2.54 4.70
C ILE A 17 -17.55 2.30 5.46
N LEU A 18 -18.13 3.33 6.08
CA LEU A 18 -19.18 3.20 7.09
C LEU A 18 -20.44 2.46 6.60
N SER A 19 -20.81 2.66 5.34
CA SER A 19 -21.96 2.00 4.69
C SER A 19 -21.56 0.93 3.67
N LYS A 20 -20.25 0.73 3.44
CA LYS A 20 -19.72 -0.12 2.37
C LYS A 20 -18.95 -1.34 2.89
N TYR A 21 -18.99 -1.58 4.20
CA TYR A 21 -18.15 -2.58 4.85
C TYR A 21 -18.37 -4.02 4.33
N ASP A 22 -19.59 -4.37 3.93
CA ASP A 22 -19.91 -5.69 3.35
C ASP A 22 -19.31 -5.84 1.94
N ASN A 23 -19.39 -4.80 1.09
CA ASN A 23 -18.75 -4.82 -0.22
C ASN A 23 -17.22 -4.94 -0.10
N VAL A 24 -16.63 -4.21 0.84
CA VAL A 24 -15.18 -4.29 1.08
C VAL A 24 -14.79 -5.66 1.65
N TYR A 25 -15.63 -6.27 2.50
CA TYR A 25 -15.42 -7.63 2.98
C TYR A 25 -15.35 -8.62 1.81
N GLU A 26 -16.30 -8.55 0.86
CA GLU A 26 -16.34 -9.40 -0.34
C GLU A 26 -15.07 -9.22 -1.18
N VAL A 27 -14.64 -7.98 -1.40
CA VAL A 27 -13.39 -7.68 -2.12
C VAL A 27 -12.17 -8.34 -1.47
N ILE A 28 -12.09 -8.39 -0.14
CA ILE A 28 -10.99 -9.09 0.55
C ILE A 28 -11.12 -10.61 0.36
N CYS A 29 -12.33 -11.14 0.47
CA CYS A 29 -12.62 -12.57 0.29
C CYS A 29 -12.37 -13.08 -1.14
N ASP A 30 -12.45 -12.20 -2.14
CA ASP A 30 -12.18 -12.48 -3.56
C ASP A 30 -10.68 -12.68 -3.89
N GLY A 31 -9.84 -12.87 -2.88
CA GLY A 31 -8.49 -13.38 -3.02
C GLY A 31 -7.37 -12.38 -2.75
N LEU A 32 -7.69 -11.19 -2.20
CA LEU A 32 -6.66 -10.23 -1.80
C LEU A 32 -5.96 -10.67 -0.52
N ASP A 33 -4.63 -10.70 -0.54
CA ASP A 33 -3.81 -10.93 0.65
C ASP A 33 -3.60 -9.66 1.47
N ILE A 34 -3.61 -8.51 0.80
CA ILE A 34 -3.45 -7.17 1.35
C ILE A 34 -4.44 -6.25 0.62
N LEU A 35 -5.18 -5.43 1.36
CA LEU A 35 -6.01 -4.35 0.82
C LEU A 35 -5.67 -3.05 1.53
N VAL A 36 -5.30 -2.04 0.75
CA VAL A 36 -5.09 -0.66 1.20
C VAL A 36 -6.33 0.15 0.86
N LEU A 37 -6.89 0.81 1.86
CA LEU A 37 -8.01 1.73 1.70
C LEU A 37 -7.58 3.15 2.03
N THR A 38 -7.98 4.09 1.19
CA THR A 38 -7.87 5.53 1.44
C THR A 38 -9.26 6.14 1.59
N GLU A 39 -9.36 7.30 2.24
CA GLU A 39 -10.63 7.96 2.54
C GLU A 39 -11.64 7.05 3.23
N THR A 40 -11.16 6.31 4.23
CA THR A 40 -11.98 5.37 4.97
C THR A 40 -13.04 6.06 5.82
N TRP A 41 -12.80 7.31 6.22
CA TRP A 41 -13.73 8.16 6.99
C TRP A 41 -14.25 7.45 8.24
N HIS A 42 -13.44 6.61 8.88
CA HIS A 42 -13.77 5.99 10.15
C HIS A 42 -13.35 6.90 11.30
N GLY A 43 -14.17 7.00 12.33
CA GLY A 43 -13.87 7.83 13.51
C GLY A 43 -13.04 7.12 14.57
N SER A 44 -12.93 5.79 14.51
CA SER A 44 -12.22 4.97 15.49
C SER A 44 -11.92 3.58 14.92
N SER A 45 -10.82 2.96 15.35
CA SER A 45 -10.53 1.54 15.08
C SER A 45 -11.59 0.58 15.65
N ASN A 46 -12.42 1.04 16.61
CA ASN A 46 -13.52 0.27 17.18
C ASN A 46 -14.84 0.39 16.39
N GLU A 47 -14.86 1.19 15.33
CA GLU A 47 -16.03 1.36 14.48
C GLU A 47 -16.52 0.00 13.95
N ILE A 48 -17.84 -0.20 13.94
CA ILE A 48 -18.44 -1.49 13.58
C ILE A 48 -18.09 -1.83 12.12
N ALA A 49 -18.14 -0.84 11.23
CA ALA A 49 -17.79 -1.00 9.83
C ALA A 49 -16.36 -1.53 9.65
N VAL A 50 -15.38 -0.92 10.32
CA VAL A 50 -13.96 -1.33 10.25
C VAL A 50 -13.79 -2.78 10.69
N ARG A 51 -14.45 -3.17 11.78
CA ARG A 51 -14.33 -4.53 12.33
C ARG A 51 -15.08 -5.57 11.51
N ARG A 52 -16.23 -5.22 10.93
CA ARG A 52 -17.04 -6.12 10.08
C ARG A 52 -16.41 -6.36 8.72
N THR A 53 -15.68 -5.38 8.18
CA THR A 53 -14.92 -5.57 6.95
C THR A 53 -13.82 -6.63 7.08
N MET A 54 -13.25 -6.84 8.27
CA MET A 54 -12.14 -7.78 8.46
C MET A 54 -12.59 -9.26 8.45
N PRO A 55 -12.21 -10.07 7.44
CA PRO A 55 -12.57 -11.48 7.42
C PRO A 55 -11.80 -12.31 8.44
N PRO A 56 -12.29 -13.51 8.79
CA PRO A 56 -11.51 -14.48 9.55
C PRO A 56 -10.15 -14.76 8.88
N GLY A 57 -9.08 -14.76 9.66
CA GLY A 57 -7.72 -14.97 9.15
C GLY A 57 -7.01 -13.70 8.67
N TYR A 58 -7.62 -12.52 8.84
CA TYR A 58 -7.00 -11.22 8.58
C TYR A 58 -6.73 -10.45 9.88
N ASN A 59 -5.85 -9.46 9.77
CA ASN A 59 -5.65 -8.37 10.71
C ASN A 59 -5.79 -7.05 9.96
N PHE A 60 -5.88 -5.94 10.70
CA PHE A 60 -5.73 -4.62 10.11
C PHE A 60 -4.87 -3.71 10.98
N VAL A 61 -4.36 -2.65 10.36
CA VAL A 61 -3.89 -1.43 11.03
C VAL A 61 -4.59 -0.25 10.39
N ASP A 62 -4.72 0.84 11.13
CA ASP A 62 -5.42 2.02 10.66
C ASP A 62 -4.76 3.32 11.11
N PHE A 63 -5.13 4.38 10.40
CA PHE A 63 -4.85 5.77 10.73
C PHE A 63 -6.19 6.51 10.70
N VAL A 64 -6.65 6.96 11.87
CA VAL A 64 -7.78 7.90 11.99
C VAL A 64 -7.23 9.30 11.90
N ARG A 65 -7.77 10.14 11.01
CA ARG A 65 -7.35 11.53 10.86
C ARG A 65 -7.45 12.27 12.21
N PRO A 66 -6.33 12.79 12.75
CA PRO A 66 -6.36 13.56 13.98
C PRO A 66 -7.18 14.85 13.80
N HIS A 67 -7.97 15.21 14.82
CA HIS A 67 -8.75 16.45 14.90
C HIS A 67 -9.89 16.63 13.88
N ASP A 68 -10.08 15.68 12.97
CA ASP A 68 -11.16 15.67 11.98
C ASP A 68 -11.60 14.22 11.70
N PRO A 69 -12.13 13.50 12.71
CA PRO A 69 -12.61 12.14 12.53
C PRO A 69 -13.76 12.12 11.52
N PHE A 70 -13.93 10.97 10.85
CA PHE A 70 -14.90 10.80 9.76
C PHE A 70 -14.57 11.53 8.44
N HIS A 71 -13.33 12.00 8.29
CA HIS A 71 -12.77 12.47 7.02
C HIS A 71 -11.34 11.92 6.84
N GLY A 72 -10.90 11.75 5.59
CA GLY A 72 -9.61 11.12 5.28
C GLY A 72 -9.49 9.70 5.86
N GLY A 73 -8.34 9.38 6.42
CA GLY A 73 -8.10 8.09 7.07
C GLY A 73 -7.63 7.01 6.11
N LEU A 74 -6.86 6.08 6.69
CA LEU A 74 -6.25 4.97 5.98
C LEU A 74 -6.50 3.68 6.76
N ILE A 75 -6.71 2.57 6.05
CA ILE A 75 -6.72 1.22 6.64
C ILE A 75 -5.92 0.29 5.73
N ILE A 76 -5.12 -0.59 6.33
CA ILE A 76 -4.50 -1.72 5.64
C ILE A 76 -5.03 -3.01 6.26
N TYR A 77 -5.83 -3.77 5.51
CA TYR A 77 -6.20 -5.14 5.84
C TYR A 77 -5.17 -6.11 5.24
N PHE A 78 -4.77 -7.13 5.98
CA PHE A 78 -3.81 -8.12 5.49
C PHE A 78 -3.94 -9.47 6.20
N LYS A 79 -3.48 -10.56 5.56
CA LYS A 79 -3.53 -11.89 6.16
C LYS A 79 -2.77 -11.96 7.49
N ARG A 80 -3.40 -12.57 8.49
CA ARG A 80 -2.87 -12.72 9.87
C ARG A 80 -1.59 -13.54 9.94
N CYS A 81 -1.31 -14.37 8.93
CA CYS A 81 -0.07 -15.14 8.86
C CYS A 81 1.17 -14.26 8.54
N PHE A 82 0.97 -13.00 8.13
CA PHE A 82 2.07 -12.07 7.92
C PHE A 82 2.50 -11.44 9.24
N ASN A 83 3.78 -11.58 9.58
CA ASN A 83 4.36 -10.83 10.68
C ASN A 83 4.51 -9.36 10.24
N PHE A 84 4.14 -8.42 11.11
CA PHE A 84 4.22 -7.00 10.77
C PHE A 84 4.78 -6.17 11.94
N LYS A 85 5.29 -4.99 11.60
CA LYS A 85 5.61 -3.91 12.55
C LYS A 85 5.16 -2.58 11.96
N LEU A 86 4.55 -1.73 12.78
CA LEU A 86 4.29 -0.34 12.41
C LEU A 86 5.63 0.40 12.28
N ILE A 87 5.76 1.20 11.23
CA ILE A 87 6.85 2.16 11.07
C ILE A 87 6.30 3.51 11.53
N ARG A 88 7.07 4.23 12.36
CA ARG A 88 6.68 5.55 12.83
C ARG A 88 7.45 6.59 12.02
N LEU A 89 6.73 7.32 11.20
CA LEU A 89 7.26 8.46 10.46
C LEU A 89 7.10 9.77 11.27
N PRO A 90 7.85 10.82 10.91
CA PRO A 90 7.58 12.17 11.40
C PRO A 90 6.16 12.62 11.06
N VAL A 91 5.64 13.61 11.79
CA VAL A 91 4.34 14.22 11.46
C VAL A 91 4.45 14.94 10.12
N LEU A 92 3.57 14.56 9.19
CA LEU A 92 3.48 15.14 7.84
C LEU A 92 2.30 16.11 7.78
N LYS A 93 2.41 17.14 6.94
CA LYS A 93 1.39 18.18 6.80
C LYS A 93 0.61 18.10 5.50
N THR A 94 1.19 17.49 4.48
CA THR A 94 0.64 17.56 3.11
C THR A 94 -0.05 16.29 2.64
N PHE A 95 0.19 15.17 3.32
CA PHE A 95 -0.48 13.89 3.08
C PHE A 95 -0.51 13.04 4.35
N GLU A 96 -1.43 12.09 4.36
CA GLU A 96 -1.56 11.07 5.40
C GLU A 96 -0.80 9.81 4.99
N THR A 97 -0.23 9.14 5.99
CA THR A 97 0.44 7.85 5.79
C THR A 97 0.08 6.81 6.83
N LEU A 98 0.15 5.55 6.41
CA LEU A 98 0.10 4.40 7.30
C LEU A 98 1.12 3.36 6.84
N ASP A 99 2.10 3.12 7.69
CA ASP A 99 3.35 2.47 7.30
C ASP A 99 3.56 1.17 8.06
N ILE A 100 3.76 0.07 7.32
CA ILE A 100 4.06 -1.23 7.91
C ILE A 100 5.25 -1.91 7.25
N LYS A 101 6.08 -2.54 8.08
CA LYS A 101 7.09 -3.51 7.64
C LYS A 101 6.53 -4.91 7.81
N LEU A 102 6.23 -5.55 6.69
CA LEU A 102 5.78 -6.94 6.61
C LEU A 102 6.98 -7.89 6.50
N LYS A 103 6.82 -9.10 7.03
CA LYS A 103 7.72 -10.23 6.79
C LYS A 103 6.91 -11.40 6.26
N ILE A 104 7.08 -11.68 4.98
CA ILE A 104 6.33 -12.71 4.23
C ILE A 104 7.34 -13.68 3.65
N ASN A 105 7.21 -14.97 4.00
CA ASN A 105 8.11 -16.03 3.54
C ASN A 105 9.62 -15.75 3.73
N GLY A 106 9.97 -15.04 4.80
CA GLY A 106 11.36 -14.65 5.10
C GLY A 106 11.81 -13.33 4.47
N THR A 107 11.07 -12.80 3.50
CA THR A 107 11.34 -11.53 2.83
C THR A 107 10.70 -10.37 3.59
N HIS A 108 11.44 -9.28 3.75
CA HIS A 108 10.92 -8.05 4.33
C HIS A 108 10.39 -7.14 3.22
N ILE A 109 9.20 -6.57 3.44
CA ILE A 109 8.54 -5.61 2.56
C ILE A 109 8.12 -4.42 3.41
N VAL A 110 8.39 -3.21 2.91
CA VAL A 110 7.87 -1.97 3.48
C VAL A 110 6.70 -1.55 2.63
N LEU A 111 5.52 -1.45 3.23
CA LEU A 111 4.30 -0.97 2.60
C LEU A 111 3.91 0.35 3.24
N LEU A 112 3.80 1.39 2.41
CA LEU A 112 3.35 2.72 2.77
C LEU A 112 2.00 2.97 2.07
N ALA A 113 0.94 3.10 2.87
CA ALA A 113 -0.34 3.63 2.38
C ALA A 113 -0.28 5.15 2.35
N VAL A 114 -0.73 5.77 1.26
CA VAL A 114 -0.67 7.23 1.06
C VAL A 114 -2.05 7.79 0.76
N TYR A 115 -2.40 8.92 1.38
CA TYR A 115 -3.51 9.75 0.91
C TYR A 115 -3.11 11.22 0.94
N ARG A 116 -3.03 11.84 -0.23
CA ARG A 116 -2.86 13.29 -0.36
C ARG A 116 -4.22 13.92 -0.65
N PRO A 117 -4.72 14.85 0.18
CA PRO A 117 -6.00 15.51 -0.09
C PRO A 117 -6.03 16.27 -1.42
N GLY A 118 -6.95 15.91 -2.31
CA GLY A 118 -7.13 16.58 -3.61
C GLY A 118 -7.62 18.03 -3.52
N SER A 119 -8.27 18.39 -2.40
CA SER A 119 -8.75 19.76 -2.13
C SER A 119 -7.62 20.73 -1.77
N ALA A 120 -6.46 20.24 -1.35
CA ALA A 120 -5.29 21.07 -1.10
C ALA A 120 -4.57 21.39 -2.41
N LEU A 121 -3.83 22.51 -2.46
CA LEU A 121 -2.93 22.78 -3.57
C LEU A 121 -1.68 21.89 -3.49
N ILE A 122 -1.15 21.47 -4.64
CA ILE A 122 0.14 20.76 -4.68
C ILE A 122 1.23 21.79 -4.45
N SER A 123 2.02 21.61 -3.38
CA SER A 123 3.08 22.55 -2.99
C SER A 123 4.45 21.87 -3.00
N SER A 124 5.53 22.66 -2.99
CA SER A 124 6.89 22.13 -2.86
C SER A 124 7.09 21.33 -1.57
N LEU A 125 6.37 21.67 -0.49
CA LEU A 125 6.42 20.95 0.78
C LEU A 125 5.98 19.49 0.63
N PHE A 126 5.00 19.20 -0.24
CA PHE A 126 4.57 17.83 -0.49
C PHE A 126 5.70 16.95 -1.00
N PHE A 127 6.45 17.46 -1.98
CA PHE A 127 7.59 16.75 -2.55
C PHE A 127 8.74 16.60 -1.54
N GLN A 128 9.00 17.62 -0.73
CA GLN A 128 10.01 17.55 0.33
C GLN A 128 9.66 16.51 1.40
N GLU A 129 8.41 16.48 1.85
CA GLU A 129 7.91 15.49 2.80
C GLU A 129 7.99 14.08 2.20
N LEU A 130 7.59 13.90 0.93
CA LEU A 130 7.68 12.61 0.24
C LEU A 130 9.13 12.12 0.13
N VAL A 131 10.07 12.98 -0.24
CA VAL A 131 11.51 12.64 -0.29
C VAL A 131 12.00 12.19 1.09
N ALA A 132 11.72 12.96 2.15
CA ALA A 132 12.14 12.62 3.51
C ALA A 132 11.56 11.28 3.98
N VAL A 133 10.31 10.97 3.62
CA VAL A 133 9.71 9.66 3.89
C VAL A 133 10.45 8.56 3.13
N LEU A 134 10.67 8.72 1.83
CA LEU A 134 11.34 7.71 1.00
C LEU A 134 12.79 7.46 1.44
N GLU A 135 13.51 8.47 1.91
CA GLU A 135 14.83 8.31 2.54
C GLU A 135 14.76 7.33 3.72
N ILE A 136 13.80 7.51 4.62
CA ILE A 136 13.60 6.62 5.77
C ILE A 136 13.26 5.20 5.30
N LEU A 137 12.30 5.06 4.38
CA LEU A 137 11.83 3.74 3.93
C LEU A 137 12.93 2.94 3.21
N SER A 138 13.78 3.62 2.43
CA SER A 138 14.89 3.00 1.69
C SER A 138 15.92 2.35 2.62
N LEU A 139 16.07 2.87 3.86
CA LEU A 139 16.95 2.28 4.88
C LEU A 139 16.34 1.03 5.53
N LEU A 140 15.02 0.85 5.44
CA LEU A 140 14.30 -0.23 6.12
C LEU A 140 14.19 -1.50 5.28
N SER A 141 14.14 -1.39 3.95
CA SER A 141 14.03 -2.52 3.03
C SER A 141 14.32 -2.11 1.58
N ASN A 142 14.90 -3.02 0.81
CA ASN A 142 15.00 -2.85 -0.65
C ASN A 142 13.68 -3.14 -1.37
N ASN A 143 12.74 -3.81 -0.70
CA ASN A 143 11.40 -4.10 -1.23
C ASN A 143 10.42 -3.09 -0.63
N VAL A 144 10.18 -2.02 -1.37
CA VAL A 144 9.28 -0.93 -1.01
C VAL A 144 8.05 -1.00 -1.92
N VAL A 145 6.88 -0.80 -1.33
CA VAL A 145 5.59 -0.67 -2.00
C VAL A 145 4.89 0.55 -1.43
N LEU A 146 4.49 1.47 -2.29
CA LEU A 146 3.58 2.56 -1.97
C LEU A 146 2.25 2.26 -2.66
N ALA A 147 1.14 2.45 -1.95
CA ALA A 147 -0.19 2.28 -2.49
C ALA A 147 -1.08 3.39 -1.95
N GLY A 148 -1.70 4.18 -2.82
CA GLY A 148 -2.49 5.30 -2.34
C GLY A 148 -3.04 6.20 -3.42
N ASP A 149 -3.89 7.12 -2.98
CA ASP A 149 -4.40 8.21 -3.81
C ASP A 149 -3.48 9.43 -3.63
N PHE A 150 -2.76 9.76 -4.69
CA PHE A 150 -1.82 10.88 -4.70
C PHE A 150 -2.49 12.18 -5.10
N ASN A 151 -3.70 12.16 -5.65
CA ASN A 151 -4.36 13.33 -6.22
C ASN A 151 -3.40 14.19 -7.09
N VAL A 152 -2.56 13.52 -7.88
CA VAL A 152 -1.67 14.09 -8.90
C VAL A 152 -1.91 13.33 -10.19
N HIS A 153 -2.23 14.03 -11.27
CA HIS A 153 -2.46 13.46 -12.59
C HIS A 153 -1.15 12.99 -13.24
N VAL A 154 -0.68 11.77 -12.95
CA VAL A 154 0.61 11.28 -13.44
C VAL A 154 0.62 10.93 -14.94
N GLU A 155 -0.56 10.84 -15.55
CA GLU A 155 -0.71 10.69 -17.00
C GLU A 155 -0.39 11.98 -17.77
N LYS A 156 -0.37 13.13 -17.10
CA LYS A 156 -0.06 14.43 -17.71
C LYS A 156 1.44 14.65 -17.68
N HIS A 157 2.18 14.00 -18.57
CA HIS A 157 3.64 13.98 -18.56
C HIS A 157 4.35 15.35 -18.67
N MET A 158 3.65 16.40 -19.12
CA MET A 158 4.17 17.77 -19.20
C MET A 158 3.75 18.64 -18.00
N ASP A 159 2.91 18.12 -17.10
CA ASP A 159 2.54 18.80 -15.87
C ASP A 159 3.73 18.82 -14.89
N PRO A 160 4.12 19.98 -14.34
CA PRO A 160 5.27 20.07 -13.45
C PRO A 160 5.17 19.18 -12.20
N HIS A 161 3.97 18.98 -11.65
CA HIS A 161 3.78 18.12 -10.49
C HIS A 161 3.92 16.65 -10.84
N SER A 162 3.38 16.24 -12.00
CA SER A 162 3.62 14.90 -12.54
C SER A 162 5.11 14.65 -12.76
N VAL A 163 5.83 15.60 -13.36
CA VAL A 163 7.28 15.47 -13.62
C VAL A 163 8.05 15.32 -12.32
N SER A 164 7.84 16.22 -11.35
CA SER A 164 8.52 16.15 -10.05
C SER A 164 8.22 14.84 -9.30
N LEU A 165 6.97 14.35 -9.34
CA LEU A 165 6.61 13.10 -8.68
C LEU A 165 7.32 11.89 -9.32
N CYS A 166 7.34 11.83 -10.66
CA CYS A 166 8.03 10.78 -11.40
C CYS A 166 9.56 10.82 -11.21
N GLU A 167 10.16 12.01 -11.16
CA GLU A 167 11.59 12.19 -10.88
C GLU A 167 11.95 11.69 -9.48
N ILE A 168 11.13 12.01 -8.47
CA ILE A 168 11.32 11.51 -7.11
C ILE A 168 11.26 9.98 -7.11
N PHE A 169 10.23 9.37 -7.69
CA PHE A 169 10.17 7.90 -7.77
C PHE A 169 11.40 7.31 -8.45
N GLY A 170 11.84 7.88 -9.58
CA GLY A 170 13.04 7.46 -10.29
C GLY A 170 14.30 7.52 -9.42
N ASN A 171 14.49 8.61 -8.66
CA ASN A 171 15.64 8.79 -7.77
C ASN A 171 15.71 7.73 -6.65
N PHE A 172 14.57 7.19 -6.23
CA PHE A 172 14.49 6.11 -5.24
C PHE A 172 14.40 4.71 -5.87
N ASN A 173 14.65 4.57 -7.17
CA ASN A 173 14.47 3.32 -7.94
C ASN A 173 13.06 2.73 -7.78
N LEU A 174 12.07 3.59 -7.67
CA LEU A 174 10.66 3.25 -7.61
C LEU A 174 10.01 3.47 -8.99
N VAL A 175 8.98 2.69 -9.28
CA VAL A 175 8.23 2.79 -10.53
C VAL A 175 6.74 2.66 -10.26
N ASN A 176 5.95 3.58 -10.83
CA ASN A 176 4.50 3.45 -10.85
C ASN A 176 4.10 2.29 -11.77
N ARG A 177 3.24 1.40 -11.27
CA ARG A 177 2.74 0.23 -11.98
C ARG A 177 1.41 0.47 -12.67
N ILE A 178 0.75 1.61 -12.43
CA ILE A 178 -0.59 1.92 -12.93
C ILE A 178 -0.51 2.91 -14.08
N ASN A 179 -1.17 2.61 -15.19
CA ASN A 179 -1.18 3.43 -16.41
C ASN A 179 -2.60 3.61 -16.99
N GLU A 180 -3.63 3.18 -16.28
CA GLU A 180 -5.03 3.29 -16.69
C GLU A 180 -5.78 4.23 -15.74
N PRO A 181 -6.81 4.95 -16.22
CA PRO A 181 -7.58 5.86 -15.38
C PRO A 181 -8.22 5.16 -14.17
N THR A 182 -8.09 5.76 -13.00
CA THR A 182 -8.56 5.19 -11.72
C THR A 182 -9.79 5.91 -11.15
N HIS A 183 -10.28 6.96 -11.81
CA HIS A 183 -11.38 7.79 -11.34
C HIS A 183 -12.44 7.99 -12.45
N GLU A 184 -13.72 8.18 -12.08
CA GLU A 184 -14.84 8.35 -13.04
C GLU A 184 -14.65 9.53 -14.00
N LEU A 185 -14.01 10.60 -13.51
CA LEU A 185 -13.68 11.78 -14.32
C LEU A 185 -12.39 11.60 -15.16
N GLY A 186 -11.81 10.40 -15.16
CA GLY A 186 -10.51 10.10 -15.73
C GLY A 186 -9.34 10.49 -14.82
N GLY A 187 -8.13 10.28 -15.33
CA GLY A 187 -6.88 10.53 -14.60
C GLY A 187 -6.35 9.30 -13.86
N VAL A 188 -5.04 9.25 -13.69
CA VAL A 188 -4.33 8.18 -12.98
C VAL A 188 -3.90 8.76 -11.63
N LEU A 189 -4.75 8.62 -10.63
CA LEU A 189 -4.58 9.26 -9.32
C LEU A 189 -4.20 8.25 -8.23
N ASP A 190 -4.74 7.04 -8.32
CA ASP A 190 -4.50 5.93 -7.41
C ASP A 190 -3.33 5.10 -7.93
N LEU A 191 -2.22 5.11 -7.20
CA LEU A 191 -0.96 4.54 -7.67
C LEU A 191 -0.54 3.35 -6.81
N ILE A 192 -0.10 2.27 -7.47
CA ILE A 192 0.75 1.25 -6.88
C ILE A 192 2.16 1.49 -7.41
N ILE A 193 3.06 1.92 -6.53
CA ILE A 193 4.45 2.18 -6.85
C ILE A 193 5.30 1.14 -6.12
N THR A 194 6.26 0.52 -6.80
CA THR A 194 7.14 -0.47 -6.17
C THR A 194 8.60 -0.19 -6.46
N SER A 195 9.51 -0.75 -5.67
CA SER A 195 10.91 -0.92 -6.09
C SER A 195 10.94 -1.52 -7.50
N MET A 196 11.79 -0.97 -8.37
CA MET A 196 11.87 -1.35 -9.78
C MET A 196 12.13 -2.85 -9.96
N SER A 197 12.98 -3.42 -9.11
CA SER A 197 13.34 -4.84 -9.08
C SER A 197 12.27 -5.76 -8.48
N PHE A 198 11.24 -5.22 -7.83
CA PHE A 198 10.17 -6.03 -7.23
C PHE A 198 9.28 -6.58 -8.36
N PRO A 199 9.18 -7.90 -8.57
CA PRO A 199 8.34 -8.43 -9.62
C PRO A 199 6.85 -8.25 -9.29
N VAL A 200 6.15 -7.58 -10.19
CA VAL A 200 4.70 -7.32 -10.12
C VAL A 200 4.05 -7.80 -11.42
N PHE A 201 2.90 -8.44 -11.32
CA PHE A 201 2.14 -8.98 -12.44
C PHE A 201 0.64 -8.90 -12.16
N ASP A 202 -0.19 -9.27 -13.14
CA ASP A 202 -1.66 -9.25 -13.05
C ASP A 202 -2.22 -7.90 -12.55
N ILE A 203 -1.65 -6.79 -13.03
CA ILE A 203 -2.12 -5.44 -12.71
C ILE A 203 -3.45 -5.19 -13.41
N ARG A 204 -4.45 -4.71 -12.67
CA ARG A 204 -5.80 -4.43 -13.17
C ARG A 204 -6.38 -3.21 -12.48
N VAL A 205 -7.11 -2.39 -13.23
CA VAL A 205 -7.97 -1.35 -12.67
C VAL A 205 -9.41 -1.75 -12.97
N LEU A 206 -10.19 -2.05 -11.93
CA LEU A 206 -11.62 -2.28 -12.08
C LEU A 206 -12.32 -0.94 -12.35
N PRO A 207 -13.44 -0.94 -13.11
CA PRO A 207 -14.13 0.29 -13.45
C PRO A 207 -14.45 1.14 -12.21
N PRO A 208 -14.14 2.45 -12.23
CA PRO A 208 -14.63 3.37 -11.20
C PRO A 208 -16.16 3.44 -11.23
N GLY A 209 -16.77 3.83 -10.11
CA GLY A 209 -18.22 3.89 -9.91
C GLY A 209 -18.86 2.64 -9.31
N VAL A 210 -18.10 1.55 -9.16
CA VAL A 210 -18.59 0.30 -8.57
C VAL A 210 -18.69 0.40 -7.04
N PHE A 211 -17.63 0.90 -6.38
CA PHE A 211 -17.58 1.02 -4.92
C PHE A 211 -17.52 2.48 -4.46
N SER A 212 -16.92 3.35 -5.26
CA SER A 212 -16.83 4.81 -5.12
C SER A 212 -16.60 5.38 -6.52
N ASP A 213 -16.40 6.68 -6.64
CA ASP A 213 -15.95 7.31 -7.88
C ASP A 213 -14.49 6.96 -8.26
N HIS A 214 -13.82 6.13 -7.44
CA HIS A 214 -12.54 5.51 -7.75
C HIS A 214 -12.69 4.02 -8.07
N GLY A 215 -11.82 3.51 -8.92
CA GLY A 215 -11.72 2.10 -9.30
C GLY A 215 -10.86 1.31 -8.32
N LEU A 216 -11.21 0.04 -8.09
CA LEU A 216 -10.36 -0.88 -7.32
C LEU A 216 -9.14 -1.25 -8.17
N VAL A 217 -7.96 -0.84 -7.72
CA VAL A 217 -6.69 -1.18 -8.34
C VAL A 217 -6.16 -2.46 -7.71
N GLN A 218 -5.74 -3.42 -8.53
CA GLN A 218 -5.20 -4.70 -8.10
C GLN A 218 -3.86 -4.96 -8.75
N ALA A 219 -2.97 -5.61 -8.01
CA ALA A 219 -1.69 -6.10 -8.51
C ALA A 219 -1.27 -7.35 -7.74
N CYS A 220 -0.46 -8.21 -8.36
CA CYS A 220 0.12 -9.36 -7.69
C CYS A 220 1.63 -9.20 -7.52
N LEU A 221 2.11 -9.26 -6.29
CA LEU A 221 3.53 -9.19 -5.93
C LEU A 221 4.12 -10.60 -5.91
N SER A 222 5.27 -10.82 -6.55
CA SER A 222 6.02 -12.09 -6.45
C SER A 222 7.08 -11.98 -5.38
N ILE A 223 7.06 -12.89 -4.41
CA ILE A 223 8.08 -12.99 -3.37
C ILE A 223 8.84 -14.29 -3.54
N ASP A 224 10.14 -14.18 -3.81
CA ASP A 224 11.01 -15.34 -3.88
C ASP A 224 11.11 -16.02 -2.52
N GLN A 225 11.02 -17.35 -2.51
CA GLN A 225 11.21 -18.12 -1.30
C GLN A 225 12.69 -18.15 -0.90
N VAL A 226 13.00 -17.61 0.27
CA VAL A 226 14.33 -17.77 0.86
C VAL A 226 14.46 -19.21 1.36
N ILE A 227 15.10 -20.08 0.55
CA ILE A 227 15.43 -21.44 0.98
C ILE A 227 16.50 -21.35 2.08
N ARG A 228 16.09 -21.52 3.33
CA ARG A 228 17.05 -21.70 4.43
C ARG A 228 17.72 -23.07 4.28
N MET A 229 18.95 -23.09 3.79
CA MET A 229 19.80 -24.28 3.93
C MET A 229 20.02 -24.54 5.42
N LYS A 230 19.45 -25.63 5.95
CA LYS A 230 19.82 -26.13 7.29
C LYS A 230 21.30 -26.53 7.21
N LYS A 231 22.18 -25.84 7.94
CA LYS A 231 23.53 -26.36 8.20
C LYS A 231 23.35 -27.72 8.89
N LYS A 232 23.74 -28.82 8.23
CA LYS A 232 23.93 -30.11 8.89
C LYS A 232 24.99 -29.89 9.97
N GLY A 233 24.59 -30.00 11.24
CA GLY A 233 25.54 -30.03 12.35
C GLY A 233 26.50 -31.19 12.14
N TRP A 234 27.80 -30.89 12.15
CA TRP A 234 28.84 -31.90 12.24
C TRP A 234 28.74 -32.47 13.66
N PHE A 235 28.18 -33.67 13.79
CA PHE A 235 28.27 -34.45 15.02
C PHE A 235 29.56 -35.26 14.99
N ASP A 236 30.21 -35.30 16.15
CA ASP A 236 31.49 -35.91 16.48
C ASP A 236 31.78 -37.25 15.81
N LEU A 237 32.92 -37.33 15.13
CA LEU A 237 33.65 -38.55 14.85
C LEU A 237 35.03 -38.40 15.50
N GLY A 238 35.21 -39.00 16.68
CA GLY A 238 36.53 -38.98 17.32
C GLY A 238 36.60 -39.44 18.77
N LYS A 239 35.95 -40.56 19.13
CA LYS A 239 36.38 -41.37 20.29
C LYS A 239 36.18 -42.86 19.99
N THR A 240 37.26 -43.50 19.55
CA THR A 240 37.61 -44.90 19.85
C THR A 240 39.11 -44.96 19.89
#